data_AF-A0A2V1GRK9-F1
#
_entry.id   AF-A0A2V1GRK9-F1
#
_cell.length_a   1.000
_cell.length_b   1.000
_cell.length_c   1.000
_cell.angle_alpha   90.00
_cell.angle_beta   90.00
_cell.angle_gamma   90.00
#
_symmetry.space_group_name_H-M   'P 1'
#
loop_
_entity.id
_entity.type
_entity.pdbx_description
1 polymer ?
#
loop_
_entity_poly.entity_id
_entity_poly.type
_entity_poly.pdbx_seq_one_letter_code
_entity_poly.pdbx_strand_id
1 'polypeptide(L)'
;MFNPWMAFLPNFLSNSVPNFMPQIHFPFSGAVNQNIAPEMDWFFSTIPSAAGNGPLEKKIFEQHSYGTQLDKLSEAVLAIAEHVKAESLDEVQTLLKLSIEIDQLKELAAEDLQKNLMQSIDSMKQSNPELLKQVLTKHI
;
A
#
# COMPACT_ATOMS: atom_id res chain seq x y z
N MET A 1 -11.46 71.17 -3.23
CA MET A 1 -12.57 71.00 -4.19
C MET A 1 -13.49 69.90 -3.66
N PHE A 2 -14.77 70.22 -3.51
CA PHE A 2 -15.85 69.35 -3.00
C PHE A 2 -16.59 68.69 -4.19
N ASN A 3 -16.89 67.39 -4.07
CA ASN A 3 -18.03 66.53 -4.54
C ASN A 3 -18.92 66.95 -5.75
N PRO A 4 -19.66 66.07 -6.48
CA PRO A 4 -20.55 65.01 -5.94
C PRO A 4 -20.88 63.77 -6.85
N TRP A 5 -21.76 62.89 -6.34
CA TRP A 5 -22.49 61.75 -6.98
C TRP A 5 -21.76 60.39 -6.98
N MET A 6 -21.97 59.48 -6.02
CA MET A 6 -23.15 58.67 -5.65
C MET A 6 -23.63 57.63 -6.67
N ALA A 7 -23.96 56.46 -6.10
CA ALA A 7 -24.62 55.27 -6.64
C ALA A 7 -23.67 54.36 -7.44
N PHE A 8 -23.35 53.13 -7.03
CA PHE A 8 -24.25 52.11 -6.48
C PHE A 8 -23.50 51.23 -5.46
N LEU A 9 -24.07 51.06 -4.27
CA LEU A 9 -23.97 49.78 -3.56
C LEU A 9 -25.15 48.92 -4.00
N PRO A 10 -24.96 47.60 -4.07
CA PRO A 10 -25.73 46.78 -3.14
C PRO A 10 -24.85 45.82 -2.34
N ASN A 11 -25.12 45.83 -1.03
CA ASN A 11 -24.92 44.70 -0.14
C ASN A 11 -25.54 43.43 -0.74
N PHE A 12 -24.80 42.32 -0.79
CA PHE A 12 -25.38 41.01 -0.55
C PHE A 12 -24.37 40.13 0.19
N LEU A 13 -24.60 40.02 1.49
CA LEU A 13 -24.59 38.80 2.29
C LEU A 13 -23.49 37.77 2.00
N SER A 14 -22.65 37.58 3.02
CA SER A 14 -22.18 36.28 3.51
C SER A 14 -22.92 35.10 2.90
N ASN A 15 -22.33 34.50 1.87
CA ASN A 15 -22.57 33.11 1.54
C ASN A 15 -21.35 32.33 1.99
N SER A 16 -21.31 32.02 3.29
CA SER A 16 -20.67 30.79 3.76
C SER A 16 -21.25 29.67 2.90
N VAL A 17 -20.50 29.24 1.89
CA VAL A 17 -20.86 28.06 1.11
C VAL A 17 -21.07 26.96 2.15
N PRO A 18 -22.30 26.42 2.33
CA PRO A 18 -22.44 25.29 3.21
C PRO A 18 -21.63 24.18 2.56
N ASN A 19 -20.52 23.82 3.20
CA ASN A 19 -19.76 22.62 2.89
C ASN A 19 -20.69 21.43 3.13
N PHE A 20 -21.52 21.13 2.15
CA PHE A 20 -22.19 19.86 2.01
C PHE A 20 -21.11 18.86 1.57
N MET A 21 -20.29 18.42 2.51
CA MET A 21 -19.64 17.12 2.40
C MET A 21 -20.64 16.11 2.96
N PRO A 22 -21.37 15.36 2.13
CA PRO A 22 -22.08 14.19 2.64
C PRO A 22 -21.01 13.27 3.24
N GLN A 23 -21.06 13.07 4.56
CA GLN A 23 -20.35 11.97 5.17
C GLN A 23 -21.08 10.69 4.74
N ILE A 24 -20.68 10.16 3.60
CA ILE A 24 -21.17 8.87 3.10
C ILE A 24 -20.55 7.80 4.00
N HIS A 25 -21.31 7.40 5.01
CA HIS A 25 -21.04 6.19 5.78
C HIS A 25 -21.54 5.00 4.96
N PHE A 26 -20.64 4.28 4.30
CA PHE A 26 -20.98 3.05 3.60
C PHE A 26 -21.33 1.94 4.61
N PRO A 27 -22.48 1.25 4.49
CA PRO A 27 -23.03 0.35 5.51
C PRO A 27 -22.39 -1.06 5.53
N PHE A 28 -21.13 -1.19 5.16
CA PHE A 28 -20.42 -2.48 5.15
C PHE A 28 -19.32 -2.51 6.21
N SER A 29 -19.69 -2.37 7.49
CA SER A 29 -18.82 -2.62 8.65
C SER A 29 -18.73 -4.12 9.02
N GLY A 30 -18.84 -5.00 8.03
CA GLY A 30 -18.64 -6.43 8.16
C GLY A 30 -17.28 -6.78 7.59
N ALA A 31 -16.52 -7.62 8.29
CA ALA A 31 -15.17 -8.04 7.92
C ALA A 31 -15.06 -8.34 6.41
N VAL A 32 -14.60 -7.34 5.65
CA VAL A 32 -14.17 -7.54 4.28
C VAL A 32 -12.93 -8.40 4.41
N ASN A 33 -13.05 -9.68 4.07
CA ASN A 33 -11.90 -10.51 3.75
C ASN A 33 -11.33 -9.91 2.47
N GLN A 34 -10.54 -8.84 2.60
CA GLN A 34 -9.77 -8.29 1.49
C GLN A 34 -8.75 -9.37 1.18
N ASN A 35 -9.08 -10.24 0.23
CA ASN A 35 -8.08 -11.10 -0.38
C ASN A 35 -7.12 -10.16 -1.11
N ILE A 36 -6.00 -9.79 -0.47
CA ILE A 36 -4.98 -8.89 -1.04
C ILE A 36 -4.09 -9.63 -2.06
N ALA A 37 -4.48 -10.82 -2.49
CA ALA A 37 -4.12 -11.28 -3.82
C ALA A 37 -5.14 -10.65 -4.78
N PRO A 38 -4.87 -9.48 -5.40
CA PRO A 38 -5.64 -9.10 -6.58
C PRO A 38 -5.63 -10.32 -7.51
N GLU A 39 -6.77 -10.66 -8.11
CA GLU A 39 -6.80 -11.65 -9.17
C GLU A 39 -5.96 -11.09 -10.33
N MET A 40 -4.64 -11.23 -10.27
CA MET A 40 -3.66 -10.74 -11.25
C MET A 40 -3.79 -11.52 -12.58
N ASP A 41 -4.83 -12.34 -12.72
CA ASP A 41 -5.21 -13.00 -13.97
C ASP A 41 -5.39 -11.99 -15.08
N TRP A 42 -5.93 -10.80 -14.80
CA TRP A 42 -6.00 -9.71 -15.78
C TRP A 42 -4.60 -9.20 -16.20
N PHE A 43 -3.64 -9.17 -15.28
CA PHE A 43 -2.25 -8.74 -15.55
C PHE A 43 -1.51 -9.77 -16.40
N PHE A 44 -1.61 -11.06 -16.07
CA PHE A 44 -0.94 -12.12 -16.83
C PHE A 44 -1.62 -12.42 -18.18
N SER A 45 -2.94 -12.27 -18.29
CA SER A 45 -3.67 -12.48 -19.54
C SER A 45 -3.47 -11.38 -20.57
N THR A 46 -2.98 -10.20 -20.16
CA THR A 46 -2.69 -9.07 -21.05
C THR A 46 -1.26 -9.07 -21.58
N ILE A 47 -0.40 -10.00 -21.12
CA ILE A 47 0.97 -10.15 -21.65
C ILE A 47 0.88 -10.61 -23.11
N PRO A 48 1.32 -9.77 -24.09
CA PRO A 48 1.32 -10.17 -25.48
C PRO A 48 2.18 -11.41 -25.67
N SER A 49 1.76 -12.35 -26.52
CA SER A 49 2.53 -13.59 -26.75
C SER A 49 3.95 -13.35 -27.28
N ALA A 50 4.21 -12.17 -27.86
CA ALA A 50 5.53 -11.72 -28.29
C ALA A 50 6.44 -11.24 -27.13
N ALA A 51 5.85 -10.84 -26.00
CA ALA A 51 6.56 -10.37 -24.81
C ALA A 51 6.75 -11.48 -23.75
N GLY A 52 5.96 -12.56 -23.81
CA GLY A 52 6.07 -13.69 -22.89
C GLY A 52 4.88 -14.65 -22.95
N ASN A 53 4.88 -15.64 -22.07
CA ASN A 53 3.79 -16.61 -21.91
C ASN A 53 3.07 -16.35 -20.58
N GLY A 54 1.94 -15.64 -20.63
CA GLY A 54 1.18 -15.24 -19.44
C GLY A 54 0.91 -16.37 -18.43
N PRO A 55 0.37 -17.53 -18.84
CA PRO A 55 0.19 -18.68 -17.95
C PRO A 55 1.48 -19.19 -17.28
N LEU A 56 2.62 -19.12 -17.97
CA LEU A 56 3.92 -19.47 -17.39
C LEU A 56 4.39 -18.39 -16.41
N GLU A 57 4.27 -17.12 -16.78
CA GLU A 57 4.63 -15.97 -15.93
C GLU A 57 3.84 -15.97 -14.62
N LYS A 58 2.54 -16.30 -14.66
CA LYS A 58 1.73 -16.48 -13.45
C LYS A 58 2.32 -17.55 -12.51
N LYS A 59 2.69 -18.71 -13.06
CA LYS A 59 3.29 -19.80 -12.28
C LYS A 59 4.63 -19.41 -11.67
N ILE A 60 5.43 -18.63 -12.40
CA ILE A 60 6.71 -18.10 -11.91
C ILE A 60 6.44 -17.13 -10.76
N PHE A 61 5.52 -16.18 -10.94
CA PHE A 61 5.17 -15.18 -9.94
C PHE A 61 4.63 -15.78 -8.63
N GLU A 62 3.81 -16.83 -8.72
CA GLU A 62 3.26 -17.55 -7.57
C GLU A 62 4.36 -18.19 -6.68
N GLN A 63 5.51 -18.53 -7.25
CA GLN A 63 6.64 -19.12 -6.52
C GLN A 63 7.71 -18.08 -6.17
N HIS A 64 7.93 -17.13 -7.07
CA HIS A 64 8.95 -16.09 -6.99
C HIS A 64 8.36 -14.75 -7.41
N SER A 65 7.85 -14.02 -6.42
CA SER A 65 7.30 -12.69 -6.67
C SER A 65 8.33 -11.77 -7.33
N TYR A 66 7.87 -10.83 -8.17
CA TYR A 66 8.77 -9.85 -8.79
C TYR A 66 9.52 -9.01 -7.75
N GLY A 67 8.92 -8.74 -6.58
CA GLY A 67 9.60 -8.09 -5.47
C GLY A 67 10.82 -8.89 -5.00
N THR A 68 10.67 -10.20 -4.81
CA THR A 68 11.79 -11.08 -4.45
C THR A 68 12.88 -11.11 -5.51
N GLN A 69 12.50 -11.12 -6.80
CA GLN A 69 13.47 -11.10 -7.90
C GLN A 69 14.27 -9.78 -7.94
N LEU A 70 13.58 -8.65 -7.75
CA LEU A 70 14.20 -7.32 -7.71
C LEU A 70 15.08 -7.13 -6.46
N ASP A 71 14.66 -7.62 -5.30
CA ASP A 71 15.46 -7.61 -4.08
C ASP A 71 16.79 -8.35 -4.33
N LYS A 72 16.73 -9.55 -4.91
CA LYS A 72 17.94 -10.35 -5.23
C LYS A 72 18.85 -9.68 -6.25
N LEU A 73 18.28 -9.03 -7.26
CA LEU A 73 19.07 -8.25 -8.23
C LEU A 73 19.75 -7.06 -7.55
N SER A 74 19.04 -6.36 -6.67
CA SER A 74 19.55 -5.19 -5.95
C SER A 74 20.70 -5.59 -5.02
N GLU A 75 20.53 -6.66 -4.24
CA GLU A 75 21.59 -7.27 -3.42
C GLU A 75 22.84 -7.59 -4.25
N ALA A 76 22.67 -8.24 -5.41
CA ALA A 76 23.77 -8.61 -6.28
C ALA A 76 24.50 -7.39 -6.86
N VAL A 77 23.76 -6.38 -7.31
CA VAL A 77 24.33 -5.14 -7.85
C VAL A 77 25.12 -4.39 -6.78
N LEU A 78 24.59 -4.27 -5.56
CA LEU A 78 25.27 -3.61 -4.44
C LEU A 78 26.56 -4.37 -4.05
N ALA A 79 26.50 -5.71 -3.97
CA ALA A 79 27.68 -6.53 -3.68
C ALA A 79 28.76 -6.42 -4.77
N ILE A 80 28.36 -6.37 -6.04
CA ILE A 80 29.30 -6.13 -7.14
C ILE A 80 29.92 -4.73 -7.03
N ALA A 81 29.10 -3.70 -6.77
CA ALA A 81 29.57 -2.32 -6.64
C ALA A 81 30.59 -2.16 -5.51
N GLU A 82 30.37 -2.81 -4.36
CA GLU A 82 31.35 -2.90 -3.27
C GLU A 82 32.65 -3.55 -3.75
N HIS A 83 32.57 -4.70 -4.44
CA HIS A 83 33.75 -5.41 -4.92
C HIS A 83 34.58 -4.60 -5.93
N VAL A 84 33.92 -3.86 -6.83
CA VAL A 84 34.59 -3.02 -7.82
C VAL A 84 34.91 -1.61 -7.30
N LYS A 85 34.64 -1.32 -6.01
CA LYS A 85 34.82 0.00 -5.37
C LYS A 85 34.11 1.14 -6.08
N ALA A 86 32.91 0.86 -6.55
CA ALA A 86 32.02 1.80 -7.23
C ALA A 86 30.91 2.32 -6.30
N GLU A 87 31.06 2.20 -4.97
CA GLU A 87 30.02 2.65 -4.05
C GLU A 87 29.79 4.16 -4.15
N SER A 88 30.79 4.94 -4.58
CA SER A 88 30.66 6.40 -4.74
C SER A 88 29.87 6.83 -5.97
N LEU A 89 29.45 5.91 -6.84
CA LEU A 89 28.57 6.24 -7.97
C LEU A 89 27.19 6.64 -7.46
N ASP A 90 26.64 7.72 -8.02
CA ASP A 90 25.34 8.26 -7.62
C ASP A 90 24.21 7.23 -7.78
N GLU A 91 24.26 6.39 -8.82
CA GLU A 91 23.29 5.33 -9.07
C GLU A 91 23.33 4.25 -7.98
N VAL A 92 24.53 3.89 -7.51
CA VAL A 92 24.72 2.89 -6.45
C VAL A 92 24.24 3.45 -5.11
N GLN A 93 24.56 4.71 -4.82
CA GLN A 93 24.05 5.40 -3.63
C GLN A 93 22.52 5.51 -3.64
N THR A 94 21.94 5.80 -4.80
CA THR A 94 20.49 5.86 -4.99
C THR A 94 19.85 4.50 -4.76
N LEU A 95 20.43 3.43 -5.32
CA LEU A 95 19.95 2.06 -5.12
C LEU A 95 20.05 1.64 -3.65
N LEU A 96 21.16 1.96 -2.98
CA LEU A 96 21.36 1.66 -1.56
C LEU A 96 20.31 2.37 -0.69
N LYS A 97 20.09 3.66 -0.94
CA LYS A 97 19.07 4.43 -0.24
C LYS A 97 17.68 3.84 -0.44
N LEU A 98 17.33 3.50 -1.68
CA LEU A 98 16.05 2.87 -2.00
C LEU A 98 15.88 1.53 -1.28
N SER A 99 16.93 0.70 -1.23
CA SER A 99 16.90 -0.58 -0.52
C SER A 99 16.61 -0.38 0.97
N ILE A 100 17.28 0.58 1.61
CA ILE A 100 17.09 0.89 3.04
C ILE A 100 15.66 1.38 3.30
N GLU A 101 15.13 2.28 2.47
CA GLU A 101 13.76 2.79 2.61
C GLU A 101 12.72 1.68 2.46
N ILE A 102 12.92 0.77 1.51
CA ILE A 102 12.05 -0.40 1.31
C ILE A 102 12.06 -1.31 2.54
N ASP A 103 13.24 -1.58 3.11
CA ASP A 103 13.36 -2.46 4.28
C ASP A 103 12.68 -1.85 5.51
N GLN A 104 12.83 -0.54 5.73
CA GLN A 104 12.11 0.18 6.78
C GLN A 104 10.59 0.09 6.61
N LEU A 105 10.09 0.22 5.38
CA LEU A 105 8.65 0.08 5.11
C LEU A 105 8.15 -1.35 5.37
N LYS A 106 8.95 -2.36 5.04
CA LYS A 106 8.63 -3.78 5.33
C LYS A 106 8.55 -4.02 6.83
N GLU A 107 9.48 -3.47 7.61
CA GLU A 107 9.49 -3.57 9.07
C GLU A 107 8.25 -2.91 9.69
N LEU A 108 7.94 -1.66 9.31
CA LEU A 108 6.76 -0.95 9.79
C LEU A 108 5.45 -1.71 9.46
N ALA A 109 5.34 -2.24 8.24
CA ALA A 109 4.18 -3.03 7.83
C ALA A 109 4.03 -4.33 8.65
N ALA A 110 5.14 -4.98 9.00
CA ALA A 110 5.13 -6.17 9.83
C ALA A 110 4.69 -5.86 11.27
N GLU A 111 5.15 -4.75 11.85
CA GLU A 111 4.73 -4.29 13.18
C GLU A 111 3.23 -3.97 13.22
N ASP A 112 2.72 -3.26 12.22
CA ASP A 112 1.30 -2.95 12.10
C ASP A 112 0.46 -4.23 11.95
N LEU A 113 0.90 -5.18 11.12
CA LEU A 113 0.22 -6.47 10.98
C LEU A 113 0.16 -7.23 12.31
N GLN A 114 1.27 -7.29 13.05
CA GLN A 114 1.32 -7.94 14.35
C GLN A 114 0.36 -7.29 15.35
N LYS A 115 0.36 -5.96 15.42
CA LYS A 115 -0.54 -5.20 16.29
C LYS A 115 -2.01 -5.47 15.96
N ASN A 116 -2.36 -5.43 14.67
CA ASN A 116 -3.72 -5.71 14.21
C ASN A 116 -4.14 -7.15 14.53
N LEU A 117 -3.24 -8.11 14.39
CA LEU A 117 -3.49 -9.51 14.77
C LEU A 117 -3.74 -9.64 16.27
N MET A 118 -2.92 -9.00 17.12
CA MET A 118 -3.11 -9.02 18.57
C MET A 118 -4.45 -8.42 18.98
N GLN A 119 -4.82 -7.27 18.41
CA GLN A 119 -6.12 -6.63 18.66
C GLN A 119 -7.28 -7.53 18.21
N SER A 120 -7.13 -8.21 17.08
CA SER A 120 -8.13 -9.15 16.58
C SER A 120 -8.28 -10.34 17.53
N ILE A 121 -7.17 -10.91 18.02
CA ILE A 121 -7.17 -11.99 19.01
C ILE A 121 -7.85 -11.55 20.31
N ASP A 122 -7.51 -10.37 20.84
CA ASP A 122 -8.11 -9.87 22.07
C ASP A 122 -9.61 -9.58 21.91
N SER A 123 -10.01 -9.06 20.76
CA SER A 123 -11.42 -8.88 20.41
C SER A 123 -12.15 -10.23 20.34
N MET A 124 -11.52 -11.28 19.81
CA MET A 124 -12.10 -12.64 19.79
C MET A 124 -12.21 -13.23 21.19
N LYS A 125 -11.23 -13.02 22.08
CA LYS A 125 -11.31 -13.47 23.49
C LYS A 125 -12.55 -12.92 24.18
N GLN A 126 -12.88 -11.64 23.93
CA GLN A 126 -13.99 -10.94 24.59
C GLN A 126 -15.35 -11.27 23.97
N SER A 127 -15.42 -11.33 22.63
CA SER A 127 -16.69 -11.46 21.90
C SER A 127 -17.07 -12.91 21.56
N ASN A 128 -16.11 -13.79 21.32
CA ASN A 128 -16.36 -15.16 20.88
C ASN A 128 -15.18 -16.11 21.23
N PRO A 129 -15.06 -16.53 22.50
CA PRO A 129 -13.95 -17.36 22.96
C PRO A 129 -13.92 -18.76 22.32
N GLU A 130 -15.07 -19.28 21.87
CA GLU A 130 -15.13 -20.57 21.17
C GLU A 130 -14.55 -20.48 19.75
N LEU A 131 -14.77 -19.37 19.03
CA LEU A 131 -14.13 -19.12 17.74
C LEU A 131 -12.60 -19.02 17.90
N LEU A 132 -12.12 -18.36 18.95
CA LEU A 132 -10.70 -18.30 19.24
C LEU A 132 -10.10 -19.69 19.47
N LYS A 133 -10.76 -20.56 20.25
CA LYS A 133 -10.31 -21.96 20.43
C LYS A 133 -10.21 -22.71 19.11
N GLN A 134 -11.15 -22.51 18.18
CA GLN A 134 -11.11 -23.14 16.86
C GLN A 134 -9.91 -22.66 16.02
N VAL A 135 -9.64 -21.35 16.02
CA VAL A 135 -8.48 -20.77 15.30
C VAL A 135 -7.17 -21.32 15.87
N LEU A 136 -7.02 -21.34 17.20
CA LEU A 136 -5.82 -21.87 17.85
C LEU A 136 -5.63 -23.36 17.54
N THR A 137 -6.68 -24.18 17.66
CA THR A 137 -6.61 -25.64 17.41
C THR A 137 -6.24 -25.98 15.96
N LYS A 138 -6.60 -25.13 15.00
CA LYS A 138 -6.35 -25.37 13.58
C LYS A 138 -4.91 -25.01 13.15
N HIS A 139 -4.25 -24.10 13.88
CA HIS A 139 -3.00 -23.47 13.43
C HIS A 139 -1.83 -23.54 14.42
N ILE A 140 -2.07 -24.01 15.64
CA ILE A 140 -1.07 -24.24 16.70
C ILE A 140 -1.18 -25.70 17.13
#